data_AF-A0A4V2NVE2-F1
#
_entry.id   AF-A0A4V2NVE2-F1
#
_cell.length_a   1.000
_cell.length_b   1.000
_cell.length_c   1.000
_cell.angle_alpha   90.00
_cell.angle_beta   90.00
_cell.angle_gamma   90.00
#
_symmetry.space_group_name_H-M   'P 1'
#
loop_
_entity.id
_entity.type
_entity.pdbx_description
1 polymer ?
#
loop_
_entity_poly.entity_id
_entity_poly.type
_entity_poly.pdbx_seq_one_letter_code
_entity_poly.pdbx_strand_id
1 'polypeptide(L)'
;MDRVLKVFSRPNCLFAELSFFYDRPDSVSALLTTYRAIEFENDGEFSYSVYPGLNQELYPSFRRFSSVAEARAHDWELVRQRAAHEFEAGLTYTYGYDEDPVLLRYVLEDHRGCQAMIDFRYSFAANTKTMVYRSTQHPRFDHELVATGLDSNADCMQRVPLFHMGEPTSINFNDLRRLEPWY
;
A
#
# COMPACT_ATOMS: atom_id res chain seq x y z
N MET A 1 4.87 3.87 -3.24
CA MET A 1 3.82 3.51 -4.18
C MET A 1 3.00 2.41 -3.52
N ASP A 2 2.39 2.72 -2.37
CA ASP A 2 1.56 1.76 -1.64
C ASP A 2 0.41 1.36 -2.53
N ARG A 3 0.18 0.05 -2.62
CA ARG A 3 -0.85 -0.54 -3.47
C ARG A 3 -1.08 -1.97 -3.04
N VAL A 4 -2.30 -2.43 -3.27
CA VAL A 4 -2.74 -3.78 -2.94
C VAL A 4 -3.28 -4.40 -4.22
N LEU A 5 -2.60 -5.42 -4.72
CA LEU A 5 -3.05 -6.22 -5.85
C LEU A 5 -3.86 -7.40 -5.30
N LYS A 6 -5.14 -7.47 -5.67
CA LYS A 6 -6.01 -8.61 -5.39
C LYS A 6 -6.09 -9.50 -6.62
N VAL A 7 -5.98 -10.80 -6.40
CA VAL A 7 -6.05 -11.82 -7.44
C VAL A 7 -7.23 -12.72 -7.11
N PHE A 8 -8.12 -12.89 -8.08
CA PHE A 8 -9.33 -13.70 -7.92
C PHE A 8 -9.27 -14.91 -8.85
N SER A 9 -9.69 -16.07 -8.35
CA SER A 9 -9.97 -17.25 -9.16
C SER A 9 -11.47 -17.31 -9.49
N ARG A 10 -11.88 -18.08 -10.52
CA ARG A 10 -13.31 -18.34 -10.74
C ARG A 10 -13.89 -19.16 -9.56
N PRO A 11 -15.12 -18.86 -9.09
CA PRO A 11 -16.08 -17.87 -9.61
C PRO A 11 -16.04 -16.51 -8.91
N ASN A 12 -14.87 -15.84 -8.92
CA ASN A 12 -14.57 -14.56 -8.25
C ASN A 12 -14.25 -14.68 -6.75
N CYS A 13 -13.58 -15.76 -6.36
CA CYS A 13 -13.05 -15.93 -5.00
C CYS A 13 -11.68 -15.27 -4.89
N LEU A 14 -11.43 -14.53 -3.80
CA LEU A 14 -10.09 -13.99 -3.53
C LEU A 14 -9.12 -15.17 -3.34
N PHE A 15 -8.07 -15.17 -4.15
CA PHE A 15 -7.05 -16.22 -4.21
C PHE A 15 -5.73 -15.74 -3.60
N ALA A 16 -5.32 -14.51 -3.91
CA ALA A 16 -4.13 -13.91 -3.33
C ALA A 16 -4.26 -12.39 -3.19
N GLU A 17 -3.55 -11.83 -2.23
CA GLU A 17 -3.39 -10.40 -2.03
C GLU A 17 -1.90 -10.08 -1.92
N LEU A 18 -1.41 -9.12 -2.70
CA LEU A 18 -0.04 -8.63 -2.63
C LEU A 18 -0.06 -7.14 -2.26
N SER A 19 0.31 -6.86 -1.02
CA SER A 19 0.35 -5.53 -0.43
C SER A 19 1.78 -4.99 -0.44
N PHE A 20 2.03 -3.84 -1.07
CA PHE A 20 3.34 -3.19 -1.09
C PHE A 20 3.41 -2.00 -0.13
N PHE A 21 4.54 -1.86 0.56
CA PHE A 21 4.80 -0.81 1.53
C PHE A 21 6.08 -0.06 1.15
N TYR A 22 6.00 1.28 1.10
CA TYR A 22 7.10 2.18 0.76
C TYR A 22 7.30 3.23 1.85
N ASP A 23 7.44 2.75 3.09
CA ASP A 23 7.54 3.59 4.27
C ASP A 23 8.93 4.23 4.44
N ARG A 24 9.94 3.76 3.69
CA ARG A 24 11.32 4.26 3.75
C ARG A 24 11.85 4.62 2.36
N PRO A 25 12.78 5.60 2.27
CA PRO A 25 13.42 5.96 1.01
C PRO A 25 14.11 4.76 0.36
N ASP A 26 13.96 4.64 -0.96
CA ASP A 26 14.61 3.61 -1.81
C ASP A 26 14.42 2.16 -1.32
N SER A 27 13.36 1.92 -0.55
CA SER A 27 13.04 0.62 0.05
C SER A 27 11.61 0.24 -0.27
N VAL A 28 11.40 -1.05 -0.48
CA VAL A 28 10.08 -1.65 -0.63
C VAL A 28 10.03 -2.97 0.11
N SER A 29 8.98 -3.14 0.90
CA SER A 29 8.57 -4.46 1.39
C SER A 29 7.22 -4.80 0.79
N ALA A 30 6.92 -6.09 0.69
CA ALA A 30 5.61 -6.54 0.28
C ALA A 30 5.18 -7.75 1.12
N LEU A 31 3.88 -7.89 1.31
CA LEU A 31 3.25 -9.04 1.95
C LEU A 31 2.36 -9.72 0.94
N LEU A 32 2.67 -10.98 0.65
CA LEU A 32 1.81 -11.87 -0.14
C LEU A 32 1.00 -12.73 0.83
N THR A 33 -0.32 -12.60 0.76
CA THR A 33 -1.27 -13.46 1.47
C THR A 33 -1.98 -14.32 0.44
N THR A 34 -1.89 -15.64 0.57
CA THR A 34 -2.71 -16.56 -0.23
C THR A 34 -3.97 -16.93 0.53
N TYR A 35 -5.03 -17.28 -0.19
CA TYR A 35 -6.33 -17.58 0.39
C TYR A 35 -6.84 -18.91 -0.15
N ARG A 36 -7.57 -19.63 0.69
CA ARG A 36 -8.25 -20.87 0.33
C ARG A 36 -9.75 -20.62 0.31
N ALA A 37 -10.38 -20.96 -0.80
CA ALA A 37 -11.83 -20.99 -0.91
C ALA A 37 -12.34 -22.39 -0.52
N ILE A 38 -13.35 -22.43 0.34
CA ILE A 38 -14.11 -23.64 0.66
C ILE A 38 -15.49 -23.47 0.04
N GLU A 39 -15.82 -24.37 -0.88
CA GLU A 39 -17.13 -24.48 -1.50
C GLU A 39 -18.07 -25.27 -0.59
N PHE A 40 -19.31 -24.77 -0.45
CA PHE A 40 -20.38 -25.49 0.22
C PHE A 40 -21.68 -25.29 -0.56
N GLU A 41 -22.42 -26.39 -0.67
CA GLU A 41 -23.73 -26.43 -1.29
C GLU A 41 -24.79 -26.17 -0.21
N ASN A 42 -25.63 -25.17 -0.42
CA ASN A 42 -26.77 -24.89 0.45
C ASN A 42 -28.01 -24.73 -0.43
N ASP A 43 -28.98 -25.63 -0.30
CA ASP A 43 -30.22 -25.66 -1.10
C ASP A 43 -30.03 -25.59 -2.64
N GLY A 44 -28.96 -26.19 -3.16
CA GLY A 44 -28.65 -26.21 -4.59
C GLY A 44 -27.98 -24.92 -5.12
N GLU A 45 -27.67 -23.96 -4.25
CA GLU A 45 -26.79 -22.83 -4.54
C GLU A 45 -25.38 -23.10 -4.00
N PHE A 46 -24.38 -22.91 -4.85
CA PHE A 46 -22.98 -22.97 -4.46
C PHE A 46 -22.57 -21.65 -3.79
N SER A 47 -22.06 -21.75 -2.57
CA SER A 47 -21.49 -20.62 -1.82
C SER A 47 -20.03 -20.88 -1.50
N TYR A 48 -19.25 -19.81 -1.36
CA TYR A 48 -17.81 -19.89 -1.10
C TYR A 48 -17.45 -19.06 0.13
N SER A 49 -16.66 -19.66 1.02
CA SER A 49 -16.01 -18.95 2.14
C SER A 49 -14.53 -18.90 1.88
N VAL A 50 -13.94 -17.71 2.04
CA VAL A 50 -12.53 -17.47 1.77
C VAL A 50 -11.79 -17.27 3.10
N TYR A 51 -10.74 -18.06 3.32
CA TYR A 51 -9.92 -17.99 4.53
C TYR A 51 -8.46 -17.69 4.19
N PRO A 52 -7.77 -16.86 5.00
CA PRO A 52 -6.35 -16.62 4.81
C PRO A 52 -5.57 -17.93 4.99
N GLY A 53 -4.69 -18.21 4.04
CA GLY A 53 -3.78 -19.33 4.01
C GLY A 53 -2.40 -18.92 4.49
N LEU A 54 -1.44 -18.82 3.57
CA LEU A 54 -0.05 -18.52 3.89
C LEU A 54 0.22 -17.01 3.77
N ASN A 55 0.97 -16.48 4.74
CA ASN A 55 1.55 -15.15 4.66
C ASN A 55 3.04 -15.26 4.35
N GLN A 56 3.50 -14.56 3.32
CA GLN A 56 4.89 -14.51 2.90
C GLN A 56 5.36 -13.06 2.78
N GLU A 57 6.36 -12.69 3.59
CA GLU A 57 7.07 -11.43 3.41
C GLU A 57 8.02 -11.50 2.21
N LEU A 58 8.00 -10.45 1.41
CA LEU A 58 8.80 -10.29 0.21
C LEU A 58 9.57 -8.97 0.29
N TYR A 59 10.80 -9.00 -0.22
CA TYR A 59 11.69 -7.84 -0.26
C TYR A 59 12.14 -7.60 -1.71
N PRO A 60 11.22 -7.15 -2.60
CA PRO A 60 11.58 -6.88 -3.99
C PRO A 60 12.59 -5.72 -4.08
N SER A 61 13.31 -5.63 -5.19
CA SER A 61 14.17 -4.47 -5.43
C SER A 61 13.33 -3.22 -5.63
N PHE A 62 13.74 -2.10 -5.03
CA PHE A 62 13.09 -0.82 -5.25
C PHE A 62 13.17 -0.42 -6.73
N ARG A 63 12.04 0.03 -7.28
CA ARG A 63 11.90 0.47 -8.66
C ARG A 63 10.91 1.62 -8.73
N ARG A 64 11.27 2.65 -9.48
CA ARG A 64 10.33 3.69 -9.93
C ARG A 64 9.71 3.25 -11.26
N PHE A 65 8.40 3.37 -11.36
CA PHE A 65 7.66 3.02 -12.57
C PHE A 65 7.29 4.29 -13.33
N SER A 66 7.35 4.23 -14.66
CA SER A 66 6.97 5.34 -15.52
C SER A 66 5.46 5.47 -15.70
N SER A 67 4.71 4.38 -15.46
CA SER A 67 3.25 4.34 -15.62
C SER A 67 2.61 3.29 -14.72
N VAL A 68 1.30 3.45 -14.47
CA VAL A 68 0.48 2.45 -13.76
C VAL A 68 0.48 1.11 -14.52
N ALA A 69 0.45 1.13 -15.85
CA ALA A 69 0.46 -0.09 -16.66
C ALA A 69 1.75 -0.92 -16.46
N GLU A 70 2.91 -0.24 -16.38
CA GLU A 70 4.20 -0.89 -16.12
C GLU A 70 4.23 -1.51 -14.71
N ALA A 71 3.75 -0.78 -13.71
CA ALA A 71 3.66 -1.27 -12.34
C ALA A 71 2.73 -2.51 -12.25
N ARG A 72 1.57 -2.47 -12.92
CA ARG A 72 0.64 -3.61 -12.97
C ARG A 72 1.29 -4.87 -13.57
N ALA A 73 1.98 -4.73 -14.70
CA ALA A 73 2.63 -5.86 -15.35
C ALA A 73 3.71 -6.48 -14.45
N HIS A 74 4.49 -5.66 -13.75
CA HIS A 74 5.48 -6.12 -12.77
C HIS A 74 4.82 -6.90 -11.62
N ASP A 75 3.74 -6.37 -11.05
CA ASP A 75 3.10 -6.99 -9.89
C ASP A 75 2.43 -8.32 -10.25
N TRP A 76 1.82 -8.40 -11.44
CA TRP A 76 1.26 -9.65 -11.96
C TRP A 76 2.33 -10.72 -12.11
N GLU A 77 3.48 -10.35 -12.65
CA GLU A 77 4.61 -11.26 -12.79
C GLU A 77 5.15 -11.70 -11.42
N LEU A 78 5.24 -10.79 -10.46
CA LEU A 78 5.69 -11.12 -9.10
C LEU A 78 4.75 -12.13 -8.41
N VAL A 79 3.43 -11.94 -8.51
CA VAL A 79 2.46 -12.92 -7.98
C VAL A 79 2.60 -14.25 -8.71
N ARG A 80 2.70 -14.25 -10.05
CA ARG A 80 2.86 -15.49 -10.82
C ARG A 80 4.10 -16.25 -10.39
N GLN A 81 5.25 -15.59 -10.22
CA GLN A 81 6.49 -16.25 -9.82
C GLN A 81 6.42 -16.82 -8.39
N ARG A 82 5.78 -16.11 -7.47
CA ARG A 82 5.75 -16.48 -6.04
C ARG A 82 4.67 -17.49 -5.71
N ALA A 83 3.49 -17.33 -6.30
CA ALA A 83 2.35 -18.21 -6.08
C ALA A 83 2.16 -19.26 -7.19
N ALA A 84 3.06 -19.36 -8.19
CA ALA A 84 2.97 -20.29 -9.34
C ALA A 84 2.48 -21.70 -8.99
N HIS A 85 2.98 -22.24 -7.88
CA HIS A 85 2.69 -23.60 -7.41
C HIS A 85 1.28 -23.75 -6.83
N GLU A 86 0.64 -22.65 -6.43
CA GLU A 86 -0.75 -22.61 -5.99
C GLU A 86 -1.73 -22.31 -7.14
N PHE A 87 -1.24 -21.95 -8.34
CA PHE A 87 -2.10 -21.81 -9.51
C PHE A 87 -2.54 -23.18 -10.02
N GLU A 88 -3.84 -23.42 -10.06
CA GLU A 88 -4.41 -24.65 -10.59
C GLU A 88 -4.55 -24.58 -12.11
N ALA A 89 -4.13 -25.65 -12.78
CA ALA A 89 -4.28 -25.79 -14.21
C ALA A 89 -5.76 -25.81 -14.59
N GLY A 90 -6.17 -24.92 -15.51
CA GLY A 90 -7.55 -24.83 -16.00
C GLY A 90 -8.41 -23.74 -15.33
N LEU A 91 -7.94 -23.13 -14.24
CA LEU A 91 -8.59 -21.95 -13.67
C LEU A 91 -8.16 -20.67 -14.38
N THR A 92 -9.10 -19.73 -14.49
CA THR A 92 -8.82 -18.37 -14.96
C THR A 92 -8.67 -17.46 -13.76
N TYR A 93 -7.59 -16.67 -13.74
CA TYR A 93 -7.31 -15.71 -12.68
C TYR A 93 -7.47 -14.28 -13.20
N THR A 94 -8.14 -13.44 -12.42
CA THR A 94 -8.30 -12.00 -12.69
C THR A 94 -7.53 -11.20 -11.65
N TYR A 95 -7.08 -10.01 -12.04
CA TYR A 95 -6.25 -9.15 -11.22
C TYR A 95 -6.93 -7.80 -11.06
N GLY A 96 -7.04 -7.31 -9.84
CA GLY A 96 -7.73 -6.07 -9.50
C GLY A 96 -6.97 -5.23 -8.49
N TYR A 97 -7.24 -3.93 -8.51
CA TYR A 97 -6.85 -2.98 -7.49
C TYR A 97 -8.11 -2.28 -7.01
N ASP A 98 -8.19 -1.96 -5.72
CA ASP A 98 -9.31 -1.18 -5.21
C ASP A 98 -9.27 0.23 -5.82
N GLU A 99 -10.44 0.71 -6.26
CA GLU A 99 -10.59 2.06 -6.81
C GLU A 99 -10.71 3.11 -5.72
N ASP A 100 -11.31 2.73 -4.59
CA ASP A 100 -11.55 3.60 -3.44
C ASP A 100 -10.22 4.11 -2.85
N PRO A 101 -10.10 5.42 -2.56
CA PRO A 101 -8.89 5.95 -1.96
C PRO A 101 -8.67 5.41 -0.55
N VAL A 102 -7.47 4.90 -0.29
CA VAL A 102 -7.02 4.43 1.03
C VAL A 102 -6.46 5.62 1.82
N LEU A 103 -6.83 5.71 3.10
CA LEU A 103 -6.21 6.63 4.06
C LEU A 103 -5.10 5.91 4.85
N LEU A 104 -3.88 6.41 4.74
CA LEU A 104 -2.77 6.02 5.61
C LEU A 104 -2.37 7.19 6.48
N ARG A 105 -2.10 6.90 7.75
CA ARG A 105 -1.73 7.91 8.74
C ARG A 105 -0.41 7.56 9.38
N TYR A 106 0.47 8.54 9.46
CA TYR A 106 1.72 8.48 10.19
C TYR A 106 1.71 9.53 11.30
N VAL A 107 2.27 9.18 12.44
CA VAL A 107 2.57 10.10 13.53
C VAL A 107 4.08 10.29 13.55
N LEU A 108 4.52 11.55 13.51
CA LEU A 108 5.91 11.91 13.72
C LEU A 108 6.11 12.21 15.20
N GLU A 109 6.86 11.36 15.87
CA GLU A 109 7.07 11.38 17.32
C GLU A 109 8.54 11.13 17.64
N ASP A 110 9.16 12.07 18.35
CA ASP A 110 10.52 11.91 18.87
C ASP A 110 10.51 11.76 20.40
N HIS A 111 11.70 11.74 20.99
CA HIS A 111 11.87 11.72 22.45
C HIS A 111 11.20 12.89 23.21
N ARG A 112 10.77 13.96 22.52
CA ARG A 112 10.08 15.14 23.09
C ARG A 112 8.57 15.06 22.93
N GLY A 113 8.06 14.07 22.19
CA GLY A 113 6.64 13.80 21.98
C GLY A 113 6.19 13.99 20.53
N CYS A 114 4.86 14.06 20.34
CA CYS A 114 4.25 14.16 19.02
C CYS A 114 4.52 15.53 18.37
N GLN A 115 5.22 15.52 17.24
CA GLN A 115 5.59 16.72 16.48
C GLN A 115 4.60 17.03 15.34
N ALA A 116 4.06 15.99 14.71
CA ALA A 116 3.17 16.14 13.57
C ALA A 116 2.36 14.87 13.27
N MET A 117 1.33 15.06 12.46
CA MET A 117 0.57 13.99 11.83
C MET A 117 0.64 14.14 10.31
N ILE A 118 0.81 13.02 9.62
CA ILE A 118 0.93 12.97 8.16
C ILE A 118 -0.13 12.01 7.63
N ASP A 119 -1.08 12.56 6.88
CA ASP A 119 -2.15 11.80 6.25
C ASP A 119 -1.87 11.65 4.76
N PHE A 120 -1.98 10.44 4.25
CA PHE A 120 -1.95 10.12 2.83
C PHE A 120 -3.30 9.58 2.40
N ARG A 121 -3.91 10.21 1.41
CA ARG A 121 -5.07 9.66 0.71
C ARG A 121 -4.65 9.32 -0.71
N TYR A 122 -4.73 8.04 -1.09
CA TYR A 122 -4.25 7.62 -2.41
C TYR A 122 -5.13 6.54 -3.02
N SER A 123 -5.21 6.54 -4.35
CA SER A 123 -5.77 5.43 -5.13
C SER A 123 -4.76 5.08 -6.23
N PHE A 124 -4.21 3.87 -6.15
CA PHE A 124 -3.28 3.39 -7.19
C PHE A 124 -4.01 3.19 -8.52
N ALA A 125 -5.24 2.66 -8.49
CA ALA A 125 -6.05 2.46 -9.69
C ALA A 125 -6.39 3.78 -10.39
N ALA A 126 -6.77 4.81 -9.64
CA ALA A 126 -7.06 6.15 -10.17
C ALA A 126 -5.79 7.02 -10.38
N ASN A 127 -4.62 6.51 -9.99
CA ASN A 127 -3.34 7.22 -10.02
C ASN A 127 -3.33 8.56 -9.25
N THR A 128 -4.07 8.67 -8.17
CA THR A 128 -4.17 9.90 -7.36
C THR A 128 -3.49 9.73 -6.01
N LYS A 129 -2.86 10.80 -5.52
CA LYS A 129 -2.33 10.86 -4.16
C LYS A 129 -2.36 12.29 -3.64
N THR A 130 -2.88 12.46 -2.44
CA THR A 130 -2.74 13.69 -1.66
C THR A 130 -2.09 13.37 -0.32
N MET A 131 -1.22 14.25 0.13
CA MET A 131 -0.59 14.18 1.44
C MET A 131 -0.87 15.47 2.19
N VAL A 132 -1.29 15.34 3.44
CA VAL A 132 -1.52 16.46 4.35
C VAL A 132 -0.62 16.29 5.57
N TYR A 133 0.32 17.21 5.73
CA TYR A 133 1.15 17.34 6.91
C TYR A 133 0.53 18.38 7.86
N ARG A 134 0.33 18.00 9.12
CA ARG A 134 -0.18 18.88 10.18
C ARG A 134 0.80 18.94 11.34
N SER A 135 1.34 20.12 11.64
CA SER A 135 2.25 20.33 12.76
C SER A 135 1.48 20.50 14.07
N THR A 136 1.91 19.83 15.14
CA THR A 136 1.34 20.05 16.47
C THR A 136 1.82 21.35 17.11
N GLN A 137 3.01 21.82 16.75
CA GLN A 137 3.67 22.98 17.36
C GLN A 137 3.46 24.26 16.55
N HIS A 138 3.33 24.15 15.23
CA HIS A 138 3.27 25.29 14.33
C HIS A 138 2.26 25.10 13.18
N PRO A 139 0.94 25.21 13.44
CA PRO A 139 -0.10 24.98 12.43
C PRO A 139 0.01 25.87 11.17
N ARG A 140 0.68 27.03 11.28
CA ARG A 140 0.97 27.90 10.12
C ARG A 140 1.91 27.27 9.08
N PHE A 141 2.58 26.18 9.43
CA PHE A 141 3.45 25.40 8.55
C PHE A 141 2.81 24.07 8.15
N ASP A 142 1.50 23.91 8.35
CA ASP A 142 0.76 22.82 7.74
C ASP A 142 0.94 22.87 6.22
N HIS A 143 1.07 21.70 5.61
CA HIS A 143 1.46 21.59 4.21
C HIS A 143 0.63 20.53 3.52
N GLU A 144 0.10 20.87 2.35
CA GLU A 144 -0.62 19.94 1.50
C GLU A 144 0.14 19.75 0.19
N LEU A 145 0.26 18.49 -0.21
CA LEU A 145 0.95 18.08 -1.42
C LEU A 145 0.03 17.21 -2.27
N VAL A 146 -0.10 17.56 -3.55
CA VAL A 146 -0.71 16.70 -4.56
C VAL A 146 0.39 16.00 -5.33
N ALA A 147 0.25 14.69 -5.49
CA ALA A 147 1.18 13.81 -6.17
C ALA A 147 0.40 12.74 -6.95
N THR A 148 1.14 11.81 -7.56
CA THR A 148 0.54 10.68 -8.27
C THR A 148 0.51 9.44 -7.39
N GLY A 149 -0.32 8.46 -7.75
CA GLY A 149 -0.31 7.14 -7.12
C GLY A 149 1.05 6.43 -7.24
N LEU A 150 1.87 6.85 -8.20
CA LEU A 150 3.22 6.34 -8.45
C LEU A 150 4.26 6.88 -7.45
N ASP A 151 4.06 8.06 -6.86
CA ASP A 151 5.00 8.59 -5.87
C ASP A 151 5.02 7.74 -4.60
N SER A 152 6.19 7.54 -3.98
CA SER A 152 6.25 6.90 -2.67
C SER A 152 5.83 7.83 -1.55
N ASN A 153 5.35 7.27 -0.44
CA ASN A 153 5.01 8.09 0.73
C ASN A 153 6.28 8.77 1.26
N ALA A 154 7.43 8.08 1.22
CA ALA A 154 8.72 8.65 1.54
C ALA A 154 9.12 9.81 0.61
N ASP A 155 8.97 9.68 -0.71
CA ASP A 155 9.27 10.77 -1.67
C ASP A 155 8.38 11.99 -1.39
N CYS A 156 7.09 11.79 -1.08
CA CYS A 156 6.18 12.86 -0.73
C CYS A 156 6.57 13.55 0.60
N MET A 157 6.93 12.77 1.63
CA MET A 157 7.36 13.31 2.93
C MET A 157 8.64 14.15 2.82
N GLN A 158 9.59 13.75 1.97
CA GLN A 158 10.82 14.52 1.74
C GLN A 158 10.58 15.90 1.11
N ARG A 159 9.39 16.12 0.51
CA ARG A 159 9.02 17.41 -0.08
C ARG A 159 8.39 18.38 0.93
N VAL A 160 8.10 17.93 2.16
CA VAL A 160 7.55 18.79 3.21
C VAL A 160 8.62 19.80 3.66
N PRO A 161 8.39 21.11 3.53
CA PRO A 161 9.33 22.11 4.03
C PRO A 161 9.19 22.21 5.56
N LEU A 162 10.11 21.61 6.31
CA LEU A 162 10.16 21.73 7.76
C LEU A 162 11.15 22.81 8.20
N PHE A 163 10.80 23.48 9.30
CA PHE A 163 11.64 24.47 9.95
C PHE A 163 11.79 24.16 11.44
N HIS A 164 13.01 24.15 11.94
CA HIS A 164 13.30 24.07 13.37
C HIS A 164 14.22 25.24 13.73
N MET A 165 13.79 26.07 14.69
CA MET A 165 14.54 27.28 15.10
C MET A 165 14.93 28.21 13.93
N GLY A 166 14.14 28.22 12.85
CA GLY A 166 14.38 29.05 11.67
C GLY A 166 15.30 28.40 10.61
N GLU A 167 15.82 27.22 10.85
CA GLU A 167 16.64 26.48 9.88
C GLU A 167 15.82 25.40 9.15
N PRO A 168 16.03 25.20 7.83
CA PRO A 168 15.45 24.09 7.10
C PRO A 168 15.88 22.75 7.69
N THR A 169 14.94 21.84 7.86
CA THR A 169 15.15 20.49 8.37
C THR A 169 14.33 19.48 7.55
N SER A 170 14.52 18.19 7.80
CA SER A 170 13.84 17.08 7.13
C SER A 170 13.20 16.13 8.13
N ILE A 171 12.16 15.43 7.68
CA ILE A 171 11.54 14.36 8.48
C ILE A 171 12.57 13.23 8.69
N ASN A 172 12.78 12.84 9.95
CA ASN A 172 13.52 11.63 10.27
C ASN A 172 12.58 10.43 10.20
N PHE A 173 12.85 9.50 9.28
CA PHE A 173 12.02 8.32 9.07
C PHE A 173 12.01 7.34 10.24
N ASN A 174 12.98 7.42 11.16
CA ASN A 174 12.99 6.60 12.37
C ASN A 174 12.00 7.10 13.43
N ASP A 175 11.58 8.36 13.34
CA ASP A 175 10.63 8.99 14.25
C ASP A 175 9.18 8.86 13.70
N LEU A 176 9.01 8.22 12.54
CA LEU A 176 7.70 7.96 11.95
C LEU A 176 7.12 6.65 12.46
N ARG A 177 5.92 6.73 12.99
CA ARG A 177 5.09 5.57 13.33
C ARG A 177 3.85 5.55 12.43
N ARG A 178 3.72 4.51 11.61
CA ARG A 178 2.49 4.23 10.85
C ARG A 178 1.40 3.76 11.81
N LEU A 179 0.22 4.35 11.73
CA LEU A 179 -0.96 3.86 12.42
C LEU A 179 -1.64 2.78 11.59
N GLU A 180 -2.39 1.91 12.27
CA GLU A 180 -3.27 0.95 11.60
C GLU A 180 -4.18 1.67 10.58
N PRO A 181 -4.42 1.07 9.40
CA PRO A 181 -5.35 1.63 8.44
C PRO A 181 -6.73 1.84 9.08
N TRP A 182 -7.33 3.01 8.83
CA TRP A 182 -8.72 3.26 9.16
C TRP A 182 -9.54 3.06 7.89
N TYR A 183 -10.41 2.05 7.90
CA TYR A 183 -11.37 1.74 6.84
C TYR A 183 -12.69 2.47 7.09
#